data_AF-A0A3P6RTM3-F1
#
_entry.id   AF-A0A3P6RTM3-F1
#
_cell.length_a   1.000
_cell.length_b   1.000
_cell.length_c   1.000
_cell.angle_alpha   90.00
_cell.angle_beta   90.00
_cell.angle_gamma   90.00
#
_symmetry.space_group_name_H-M   'P 1'
#
loop_
_entity.id
_entity.type
_entity.pdbx_description
1 polymer ?
#
loop_
_entity_poly.entity_id
_entity_poly.type
_entity_poly.pdbx_seq_one_letter_code
_entity_poly.pdbx_strand_id
1 'polypeptide(L)'
;MFDDVWSFDLDTHHWKKMPFDLAVPVFFHDAAITKEGCLIVWGGVLDIYSTVRTNTGQCCYLEPPSLKTLAALALRPYLKYTRIEDSDGLRCSRVMDIVRGICTDMSAGGESQCTLP
;
A
#
# COMPACT_ATOMS: atom_id res chain seq x y z
N MET A 1 4.04 24.49 -1.79
CA MET A 1 4.38 23.16 -1.26
C MET A 1 4.33 22.20 -2.42
N PHE A 2 5.19 21.19 -2.44
CA PHE A 2 5.41 20.33 -3.61
C PHE A 2 4.90 18.91 -3.34
N ASP A 3 4.32 18.28 -4.35
CA ASP A 3 3.86 16.90 -4.41
C ASP A 3 4.52 16.12 -5.56
N ASP A 4 5.27 16.79 -6.42
CA ASP A 4 5.93 16.17 -7.55
C ASP A 4 7.11 15.29 -7.10
N VAL A 5 7.19 14.10 -7.70
CA VAL A 5 8.24 13.13 -7.40
C VAL A 5 9.18 13.04 -8.60
N TRP A 6 10.48 13.05 -8.30
CA TRP A 6 11.53 13.00 -9.30
C TRP A 6 12.52 11.89 -8.99
N SER A 7 13.04 11.27 -10.05
CA SER A 7 14.20 10.38 -10.00
C SER A 7 15.39 11.07 -10.65
N PHE A 8 16.57 10.88 -10.06
CA PHE A 8 17.83 11.32 -10.64
C PHE A 8 18.62 10.10 -11.11
N ASP A 9 18.94 10.08 -12.40
CA ASP A 9 19.78 9.04 -12.99
C ASP A 9 21.25 9.40 -12.79
N LEU A 10 21.99 8.53 -12.09
CA LEU A 10 23.40 8.73 -11.75
C LEU A 10 24.35 8.47 -12.94
N ASP A 11 23.92 7.70 -13.93
CA ASP A 11 24.72 7.41 -15.13
C ASP A 11 24.57 8.56 -16.14
N THR A 12 23.33 8.96 -16.42
CA THR A 12 23.05 10.00 -17.43
C THR A 12 23.04 11.41 -16.87
N HIS A 13 22.99 11.61 -15.55
CA HIS A 13 22.92 12.90 -14.87
C HIS A 13 21.68 13.73 -15.23
N HIS A 14 20.56 13.06 -15.55
CA HIS A 14 19.29 13.71 -15.86
C HIS A 14 18.24 13.47 -14.79
N TRP A 15 17.42 14.49 -14.58
CA TRP A 15 16.21 14.40 -13.77
C TRP A 15 15.04 13.91 -14.61
N LYS A 16 14.29 12.95 -14.10
CA LYS A 16 13.06 12.45 -14.70
C LYS A 16 11.92 12.60 -13.71
N LYS A 17 10.88 13.35 -14.11
CA LYS A 17 9.63 13.42 -13.35
C LYS A 17 8.95 12.05 -13.38
N MET A 18 8.54 11.55 -12.22
CA MET A 18 7.78 10.32 -12.10
C MET A 18 6.34 10.52 -12.64
N PRO A 19 5.67 9.46 -13.14
CA PRO A 19 4.33 9.57 -13.72
C PRO A 19 3.21 9.67 -12.65
N PHE A 20 3.57 9.97 -11.40
CA PHE A 20 2.66 10.12 -10.27
C PHE A 20 3.15 11.26 -9.38
N ASP A 21 2.23 11.82 -8.61
CA ASP A 21 2.51 12.80 -7.57
C ASP A 21 2.11 12.21 -6.20
N LEU A 22 2.61 12.80 -5.12
CA LEU A 22 2.16 12.49 -3.76
C LEU A 22 0.68 12.83 -3.61
N ALA A 23 -0.07 12.02 -2.86
CA ALA A 23 -1.49 12.24 -2.62
C ALA A 23 -1.75 13.55 -1.87
N VAL A 24 -0.80 13.94 -1.01
CA VAL A 24 -0.81 15.22 -0.30
C VAL A 24 0.59 15.83 -0.38
N PRO A 25 0.72 17.09 -0.85
CA PRO A 25 2.00 17.79 -0.81
C PRO A 25 2.46 17.93 0.63
N VAL A 26 3.75 17.71 0.91
CA VAL A 26 4.32 17.77 2.27
C VAL A 26 5.79 18.17 2.22
N PHE A 27 6.27 18.88 3.24
CA PHE A 27 7.70 19.11 3.47
C PHE A 27 8.10 18.70 4.90
N PHE A 28 9.42 18.61 5.15
CA PHE A 28 9.97 18.08 6.41
C PHE A 28 9.40 16.70 6.80
N HIS A 29 9.20 15.85 5.80
CA HIS A 29 8.76 14.46 5.94
C HIS A 29 9.96 13.51 5.97
N ASP A 30 9.72 12.28 6.42
CA ASP A 30 10.65 11.17 6.24
C ASP A 30 10.24 10.35 5.01
N ALA A 31 11.20 9.71 4.35
CA ALA A 31 10.96 8.89 3.17
C ALA A 31 11.88 7.66 3.12
N ALA A 32 11.31 6.51 2.78
CA ALA A 32 12.05 5.27 2.60
C ALA A 32 11.52 4.48 1.40
N ILE A 33 12.39 3.69 0.77
CA ILE A 33 12.02 2.78 -0.32
C ILE A 33 12.10 1.34 0.19
N THR A 34 11.03 0.57 -0.01
CA THR A 34 11.01 -0.86 0.31
C THR A 34 11.81 -1.65 -0.72
N LYS A 35 12.20 -2.88 -0.37
CA LYS A 35 12.84 -3.81 -1.32
C LYS A 35 12.02 -4.04 -2.59
N GLU A 36 10.70 -3.86 -2.49
CA GLU A 36 9.75 -4.11 -3.56
C GLU A 36 9.49 -2.84 -4.40
N GLY A 37 10.32 -1.81 -4.24
CA GLY A 37 10.25 -0.58 -5.02
C GLY A 37 9.10 0.34 -4.62
N CYS A 38 8.55 0.20 -3.40
CA CYS A 38 7.53 1.10 -2.89
C CYS A 38 8.18 2.26 -2.15
N LEU A 39 8.02 3.48 -2.64
CA LEU A 39 8.33 4.71 -1.93
C LEU A 39 7.26 4.96 -0.87
N ILE A 40 7.68 5.09 0.38
CA ILE A 40 6.84 5.43 1.53
C ILE A 40 7.29 6.80 2.02
N VAL A 41 6.35 7.75 2.09
CA VAL A 41 6.54 9.07 2.69
C VAL A 41 5.71 9.13 3.96
N TRP A 42 6.35 9.45 5.08
CA TRP A 42 5.71 9.49 6.40
C TRP A 42 5.73 10.88 7.01
N GLY A 43 4.54 11.34 7.39
CA GLY A 43 4.35 12.57 8.14
C GLY A 43 4.71 13.82 7.35
N GLY A 44 5.26 14.82 8.05
CA GLY A 44 5.63 16.11 7.50
C GLY A 44 4.69 17.23 7.90
N VAL A 45 4.77 18.32 7.14
CA VAL A 45 4.08 19.59 7.36
C VAL A 45 3.21 19.90 6.15
N LEU A 46 1.97 20.36 6.42
CA LEU A 46 0.92 20.54 5.42
C LEU A 46 0.69 22.00 5.00
N ASP A 47 1.24 22.96 5.73
CA ASP A 47 1.04 24.39 5.48
C ASP A 47 2.37 25.16 5.47
N ILE A 48 2.39 26.27 4.74
CA ILE A 48 3.60 27.09 4.60
C ILE A 48 4.06 27.74 5.91
N TYR A 49 3.17 27.87 6.89
CA TYR A 49 3.48 28.47 8.20
C TYR A 49 3.99 27.43 9.21
N SER A 50 4.10 26.16 8.81
CA SER A 50 4.54 25.05 9.67
C SER A 50 3.69 24.84 10.94
N THR A 51 2.39 25.13 10.84
CA THR A 51 1.44 25.01 11.96
C THR A 51 0.70 23.66 11.97
N VAL A 52 0.57 23.01 10.82
CA VAL A 52 -0.18 21.78 10.63
C VAL A 52 0.78 20.65 10.28
N ARG A 53 0.88 19.65 11.17
CA ARG A 53 1.68 18.44 10.96
C ARG A 53 0.79 17.24 10.70
N THR A 54 1.31 16.29 9.95
CA THR A 54 0.64 15.01 9.71
C THR A 54 1.47 13.85 10.25
N ASN A 55 0.78 12.81 10.70
CA ASN A 55 1.31 11.48 10.99
C ASN A 55 0.78 10.44 9.99
N THR A 56 0.21 10.89 8.87
CA THR A 56 -0.31 10.02 7.82
C THR A 56 0.84 9.60 6.90
N GLY A 57 0.87 8.33 6.54
CA GLY A 57 1.77 7.80 5.51
C GLY A 57 1.09 7.78 4.15
N GLN A 58 1.86 8.07 3.11
CA GLN A 58 1.46 7.87 1.72
C GLN A 58 2.51 7.01 1.02
N CYS A 59 2.08 6.20 0.07
CA CYS A 59 2.97 5.26 -0.62
C CYS A 59 2.65 5.17 -2.10
N CYS A 60 3.69 4.92 -2.90
CA CYS A 60 3.57 4.69 -4.34
C CYS A 60 4.63 3.69 -4.79
N TYR A 61 4.31 2.91 -5.80
CA TYR A 61 5.27 1.99 -6.41
C TYR A 61 6.02 2.72 -7.54
N LEU A 62 7.35 2.73 -7.47
CA LEU A 62 8.21 3.34 -8.49
C LEU A 62 8.20 2.54 -9.80
N GLU A 63 7.97 1.23 -9.68
CA GLU A 63 7.82 0.26 -10.76
C GLU A 63 6.69 -0.72 -10.41
N PRO A 64 6.07 -1.41 -11.39
CA PRO A 64 5.05 -2.41 -11.09
C PRO A 64 5.56 -3.44 -10.07
N PRO A 65 4.86 -3.63 -8.94
CA PRO A 65 5.29 -4.59 -7.93
C PRO A 65 5.21 -6.03 -8.45
N SER A 66 5.95 -6.93 -7.79
CA SER A 66 5.93 -8.35 -8.14
C SER A 66 4.51 -8.95 -8.05
N LEU A 67 4.23 -9.98 -8.85
CA LEU A 67 2.95 -10.70 -8.78
C LEU A 67 2.66 -11.24 -7.37
N LYS A 68 3.71 -11.68 -6.66
CA LYS A 68 3.60 -12.12 -5.26
C LYS A 68 3.09 -10.99 -4.36
N THR A 69 3.64 -9.79 -4.52
CA THR A 69 3.23 -8.60 -3.76
C THR A 69 1.78 -8.22 -4.08
N LEU A 70 1.41 -8.21 -5.37
CA LEU A 70 0.04 -7.93 -5.79
C LEU A 70 -0.96 -8.95 -5.24
N ALA A 71 -0.63 -10.25 -5.31
CA ALA A 71 -1.46 -11.31 -4.74
C ALA A 71 -1.62 -11.15 -3.22
N ALA A 72 -0.55 -10.80 -2.50
CA ALA A 72 -0.60 -10.54 -1.07
C ALA A 72 -1.49 -9.32 -0.74
N LEU A 73 -1.40 -8.24 -1.53
CA LEU A 73 -2.26 -7.06 -1.38
C LEU A 73 -3.74 -7.40 -1.63
N ALA A 74 -4.03 -8.23 -2.64
CA ALA A 74 -5.39 -8.68 -2.94
C ALA A 74 -5.98 -9.54 -1.82
N LEU A 75 -5.15 -10.33 -1.14
CA LEU A 75 -5.57 -11.15 -0.01
C LEU A 75 -5.73 -10.35 1.29
N ARG A 76 -5.09 -9.18 1.42
CA ARG A 76 -5.05 -8.37 2.65
C ARG A 76 -6.41 -8.17 3.33
N PRO A 77 -7.53 -7.88 2.64
CA PRO A 77 -8.84 -7.71 3.29
C PRO A 77 -9.36 -8.95 4.04
N TYR A 78 -8.88 -10.14 3.64
CA TYR A 78 -9.27 -11.41 4.23
C TYR A 78 -8.34 -11.86 5.37
N LEU A 79 -7.20 -11.19 5.55
CA LEU A 79 -6.23 -11.49 6.59
C LEU A 79 -6.59 -10.73 7.87
N LYS A 80 -7.10 -11.42 8.89
CA LYS A 80 -7.37 -10.86 10.21
C LYS A 80 -6.14 -11.02 11.11
N TYR A 81 -5.18 -10.12 10.99
CA TYR A 81 -4.12 -9.97 11.99
C TYR A 81 -4.06 -8.50 12.42
N THR A 82 -4.14 -8.28 13.73
CA THR A 82 -4.18 -6.93 14.34
C THR A 82 -2.84 -6.51 14.91
N ARG A 83 -2.00 -7.48 15.30
CA ARG A 83 -0.66 -7.26 15.83
C ARG A 83 0.40 -7.98 14.99
N ILE A 84 1.64 -7.52 15.13
CA ILE A 84 2.81 -8.20 14.55
C ILE A 84 2.89 -9.64 15.07
N GLU A 85 2.56 -9.88 16.33
CA GLU A 85 2.50 -11.21 16.95
C GLU A 85 1.46 -12.13 16.26
N ASP A 86 0.30 -11.57 15.88
CA ASP A 86 -0.75 -12.32 15.17
C ASP A 86 -0.31 -12.70 13.75
N SER A 87 0.69 -12.00 13.19
CA SER A 87 1.19 -12.26 11.84
C SER A 87 2.02 -13.54 11.73
N ASP A 88 2.57 -14.04 12.84
CA ASP A 88 3.31 -15.31 12.88
C ASP A 88 2.43 -16.53 12.52
N GLY A 89 1.10 -16.39 12.70
CA GLY A 89 0.10 -17.39 12.30
C GLY A 89 -0.09 -17.52 10.78
N LEU A 90 0.38 -16.55 9.98
CA LEU A 90 0.30 -16.53 8.51
C LEU A 90 1.44 -17.27 7.80
N ARG A 91 2.20 -18.11 8.52
CA ARG A 91 3.24 -18.94 7.91
C ARG A 91 2.74 -19.60 6.62
N CYS A 92 3.62 -19.61 5.61
CA CYS A 92 3.36 -20.09 4.24
C CYS A 92 2.63 -21.45 4.19
N SER A 93 2.85 -22.31 5.20
CA SER A 93 2.20 -23.61 5.36
C SER A 93 0.67 -23.57 5.54
N ARG A 94 0.07 -22.42 5.87
CA ARG A 94 -1.37 -22.26 6.10
C ARG A 94 -2.05 -21.28 5.13
N VAL A 95 -1.33 -20.74 4.15
CA VAL A 95 -1.89 -19.85 3.13
C VAL A 95 -3.04 -20.53 2.38
N MET A 96 -2.92 -21.83 2.11
CA MET A 96 -4.00 -22.59 1.47
C MET A 96 -5.25 -22.73 2.35
N ASP A 97 -5.12 -22.75 3.68
CA ASP A 97 -6.26 -22.79 4.59
C ASP A 97 -7.05 -21.47 4.53
N ILE A 98 -6.33 -20.34 4.45
CA ILE A 98 -6.92 -19.01 4.28
C ILE A 98 -7.64 -18.92 2.93
N VAL A 99 -6.97 -19.34 1.84
CA VAL A 99 -7.57 -19.35 0.50
C VAL A 99 -8.84 -20.22 0.47
N ARG A 100 -8.81 -21.40 1.10
CA ARG A 100 -10.01 -22.26 1.22
C ARG A 100 -11.13 -21.56 1.98
N GLY A 101 -10.83 -20.91 3.11
CA GLY A 101 -11.81 -20.13 3.88
C GLY A 101 -12.45 -19.01 3.06
N ILE A 102 -11.66 -18.28 2.27
CA ILE A 102 -12.17 -17.23 1.37
C ILE A 102 -13.07 -17.83 0.29
N CYS A 103 -12.64 -18.92 -0.35
CA CYS A 103 -13.44 -19.58 -1.39
C CYS A 103 -14.77 -20.11 -0.85
N THR A 104 -14.81 -20.62 0.39
CA THR A 104 -16.05 -21.07 1.03
C THR A 104 -16.98 -19.91 1.37
N ASP A 105 -16.46 -18.79 1.87
CA ASP A 105 -17.27 -17.60 2.20
C ASP A 105 -17.83 -16.92 0.94
N MET A 106 -17.06 -16.87 -0.15
CA MET A 106 -17.53 -16.39 -1.45
C MET A 106 -18.61 -17.29 -2.07
N SER A 107 -18.56 -18.60 -1.80
CA SER A 107 -19.58 -19.55 -2.28
C SER A 107 -20.89 -19.46 -1.48
N ALA A 108 -20.82 -19.06 -0.21
CA ALA A 108 -22.00 -18.91 0.65
C ALA A 108 -22.79 -17.60 0.42
N GLY A 109 -22.17 -16.57 -0.18
CA GLY A 109 -22.82 -15.28 -0.47
C GLY A 109 -23.72 -15.25 -1.72
N GLY A 110 -23.88 -16.37 -2.42
CA GLY A 110 -24.63 -16.47 -3.69
C GLY A 110 -26.14 -16.69 -3.58
N GLU A 111 -26.69 -16.93 -2.38
CA GLU A 111 -28.13 -17.15 -2.18
C GLU A 111 -28.78 -15.94 -1.49
N SER A 112 -28.89 -14.81 -2.18
CA SER A 112 -29.90 -13.81 -1.83
C SER A 112 -31.13 -14.06 -2.70
N GLN A 113 -32.17 -14.60 -2.07
CA GLN A 113 -33.51 -14.80 -2.65
C GLN A 113 -34.03 -13.49 -3.23
N CYS A 114 -34.29 -13.48 -4.54
CA CYS A 114 -35.22 -12.56 -5.17
C CYS A 114 -36.63 -12.90 -4.68
N THR A 115 -37.10 -12.27 -3.61
CA THR A 115 -38.53 -12.12 -3.34
C THR A 115 -38.97 -10.79 -3.93
N LEU A 116 -39.63 -10.85 -5.09
CA LEU A 116 -40.37 -9.72 -5.65
C LEU A 116 -41.68 -9.52 -4.86
N PRO A 117 -42.17 -8.28 -4.72
CA PRO A 117 -43.47 -7.97 -4.12
C PRO A 117 -44.65 -8.46 -4.98
#